data_AF-A0A1M5X518-F1
#
_entry.id   AF-A0A1M5X518-F1
#
_cell.length_a   1.000
_cell.length_b   1.000
_cell.length_c   1.000
_cell.angle_alpha   90.00
_cell.angle_beta   90.00
_cell.angle_gamma   90.00
#
_symmetry.space_group_name_H-M   'P 1'
#
loop_
_entity.id
_entity.type
_entity.pdbx_description
1 polymer ?
#
loop_
_entity_poly.entity_id
_entity_poly.type
_entity_poly.pdbx_seq_one_letter_code
_entity_poly.pdbx_strand_id
1 'polypeptide(L)'
;MEVGTVVANAAGHAAVADETENSDLGFLPKRLTEQCQGLIESYHELHGYTCLPDILWKARLGPFIENHREFRQLLKKASTTRSAKKSNQGFVRIATTILSLEILASSFAGWSAIYPEAGLTAHALLKRYAQSPHMPLMEFYLYPPKYVSAAAIAALALPLNRPTSEAELYRASTPELSGEKLALNYVTAIRQSRDGSLPQTASIA
;
A
#
# COMPACT_ATOMS: atom_id res chain seq x y z
N MET A 1 -62.16 -16.92 -0.40
CA MET A 1 -61.09 -16.10 0.20
C MET A 1 -60.04 -17.05 0.71
N GLU A 2 -58.94 -17.24 -0.01
CA GLU A 2 -57.64 -17.61 0.56
C GLU A 2 -56.59 -17.07 -0.41
N VAL A 3 -55.77 -16.15 0.08
CA VAL A 3 -54.66 -15.52 -0.65
C VAL A 3 -53.40 -16.25 -0.22
N GLY A 4 -52.87 -17.11 -1.08
CA GLY A 4 -51.59 -17.79 -0.88
C GLY A 4 -50.44 -16.83 -1.18
N THR A 5 -49.77 -16.34 -0.14
CA THR A 5 -48.55 -15.53 -0.24
C THR A 5 -47.35 -16.42 -0.60
N VAL A 6 -46.70 -16.11 -1.72
CA VAL A 6 -45.42 -16.68 -2.13
C VAL A 6 -44.31 -16.04 -1.28
N VAL A 7 -43.68 -16.83 -0.41
CA VAL A 7 -42.48 -16.41 0.35
C VAL A 7 -41.26 -16.67 -0.53
N ALA A 8 -40.65 -15.60 -1.03
CA ALA A 8 -39.36 -15.64 -1.72
C ALA A 8 -38.23 -15.90 -0.71
N ASN A 9 -37.47 -16.96 -0.94
CA ASN A 9 -36.31 -17.37 -0.14
C ASN A 9 -35.21 -16.30 -0.15
N ALA A 10 -35.03 -15.62 0.98
CA ALA A 10 -33.86 -14.77 1.28
C ALA A 10 -32.72 -15.60 1.89
N ALA A 11 -32.32 -16.70 1.23
CA ALA A 11 -31.28 -17.63 1.71
C ALA A 11 -29.90 -17.38 1.08
N GLY A 12 -29.68 -16.20 0.49
CA GLY A 12 -28.46 -15.89 -0.28
C GLY A 12 -27.42 -14.99 0.40
N HIS A 13 -27.69 -14.46 1.59
CA HIS A 13 -26.81 -13.45 2.21
C HIS A 13 -26.03 -13.93 3.45
N ALA A 14 -26.37 -15.08 4.03
CA ALA A 14 -25.71 -15.59 5.23
C ALA A 14 -24.43 -16.40 4.92
N ALA A 15 -24.33 -17.01 3.73
CA ALA A 15 -23.21 -17.91 3.42
C ALA A 15 -21.88 -17.19 3.11
N VAL A 16 -21.90 -15.90 2.78
CA VAL A 16 -20.68 -15.13 2.47
C VAL A 16 -20.09 -14.46 3.72
N ALA A 17 -20.84 -14.40 4.83
CA ALA A 17 -20.40 -13.76 6.07
C ALA A 17 -19.51 -14.67 6.94
N ASP A 18 -19.60 -15.98 6.79
CA ASP A 18 -18.94 -16.97 7.66
C ASP A 18 -17.52 -17.35 7.18
N GLU A 19 -17.26 -17.32 5.87
CA GLU A 19 -15.94 -17.71 5.32
C GLU A 19 -14.83 -16.68 5.57
N THR A 20 -15.16 -15.47 6.03
CA THR A 20 -14.19 -14.38 6.27
C THR A 20 -13.89 -14.12 7.74
N GLU A 21 -14.44 -14.90 8.68
CA GLU A 21 -13.99 -14.87 10.09
C GLU A 21 -12.60 -15.52 10.29
N ASN A 22 -12.07 -16.13 9.23
CA ASN A 22 -10.84 -16.92 9.26
C ASN A 22 -9.91 -16.52 8.12
N SER A 23 -9.77 -15.21 7.85
CA SER A 23 -8.74 -14.73 6.92
C SER A 23 -7.36 -15.04 7.50
N ASP A 24 -6.78 -16.14 7.04
CA ASP A 24 -5.39 -16.49 7.26
C ASP A 24 -4.51 -15.36 6.71
N LEU A 25 -3.55 -14.86 7.49
CA LEU A 25 -2.62 -13.81 7.04
C LEU A 25 -1.57 -14.33 6.04
N GLY A 26 -1.66 -15.60 5.65
CA GLY A 26 -0.84 -16.25 4.62
C GLY A 26 -0.93 -15.64 3.22
N PHE A 27 -1.90 -14.76 2.92
CA PHE A 27 -1.97 -14.05 1.65
C PHE A 27 -0.91 -12.93 1.50
N LEU A 28 -0.25 -12.54 2.60
CA LEU A 28 0.74 -11.47 2.57
C LEU A 28 1.99 -11.88 1.75
N PRO A 29 2.45 -11.05 0.80
CA PRO A 29 3.67 -11.32 0.06
C PRO A 29 4.88 -11.41 0.99
N LYS A 30 5.57 -12.55 0.97
CA LYS A 30 6.75 -12.82 1.84
C LYS A 30 7.79 -11.71 1.77
N ARG A 31 8.09 -11.25 0.56
CA ARG A 31 9.04 -10.17 0.32
C ARG A 31 8.66 -8.87 1.01
N LEU A 32 7.38 -8.48 0.94
CA LEU A 32 6.89 -7.28 1.61
C LEU A 32 7.03 -7.43 3.12
N THR A 33 6.65 -8.60 3.66
CA THR A 33 6.77 -8.85 5.10
C THR A 33 8.22 -8.82 5.58
N GLU A 34 9.17 -9.33 4.80
CA GLU A 34 10.61 -9.25 5.11
C GLU A 34 11.12 -7.81 5.12
N GLN A 35 10.73 -7.00 4.13
CA GLN A 35 11.13 -5.59 4.07
C GLN A 35 10.50 -4.77 5.22
N CYS A 36 9.24 -5.02 5.55
CA CYS A 36 8.57 -4.40 6.70
C CYS A 36 9.22 -4.81 8.02
N GLN A 37 9.60 -6.08 8.16
CA GLN A 37 10.30 -6.58 9.34
C GLN A 37 11.66 -5.89 9.49
N GLY A 38 12.47 -5.85 8.43
CA GLY A 38 13.77 -5.18 8.48
C GLY A 38 13.68 -3.68 8.82
N LEU A 39 12.64 -2.99 8.32
CA LEU A 39 12.39 -1.60 8.67
C LEU A 39 12.08 -1.42 10.16
N ILE A 40 11.19 -2.25 10.71
CA ILE A 40 10.80 -2.18 12.13
C ILE A 40 11.99 -2.56 13.02
N GLU A 41 12.71 -3.63 12.70
CA GLU A 41 13.86 -4.08 13.47
C GLU A 41 14.97 -3.02 13.48
N SER A 42 15.35 -2.48 12.31
CA SER A 42 16.37 -1.42 12.23
C SER A 42 15.99 -0.15 12.99
N TYR A 43 14.71 0.24 12.99
CA TYR A 43 14.23 1.35 13.82
C TYR A 43 14.39 1.04 15.32
N HIS A 44 13.94 -0.13 15.76
CA HIS A 44 13.94 -0.48 17.19
C HIS A 44 15.31 -0.92 17.72
N GLU A 45 16.25 -1.28 16.86
CA GLU A 45 17.66 -1.41 17.23
C GLU A 45 18.25 -0.06 17.69
N LEU A 46 17.83 1.05 17.08
CA LEU A 46 18.29 2.39 17.44
C LEU A 46 17.49 3.01 18.60
N HIS A 47 16.17 2.76 18.65
CA HIS A 47 15.26 3.42 19.59
C HIS A 47 14.82 2.55 20.77
N GLY A 48 15.21 1.27 20.78
CA GLY A 48 14.77 0.29 21.76
C GLY A 48 13.40 -0.31 21.43
N TYR A 49 13.19 -1.54 21.89
CA TYR A 49 11.96 -2.32 21.63
C TYR A 49 10.86 -2.09 22.67
N THR A 50 11.16 -1.43 23.79
CA THR A 50 10.22 -1.23 24.90
C THR A 50 9.01 -0.37 24.52
N CYS A 51 9.16 0.52 23.53
CA CYS A 51 8.10 1.41 23.07
C CYS A 51 7.17 0.79 22.02
N LEU A 52 7.52 -0.39 21.46
CA LEU A 52 6.73 -0.99 20.37
C LEU A 52 5.30 -1.33 20.78
N PRO A 53 5.03 -1.94 21.96
CA PRO A 53 3.66 -2.10 22.44
C PRO A 53 2.95 -0.75 22.59
N ASP A 54 3.60 0.26 23.16
CA ASP A 54 2.99 1.58 23.33
C ASP A 54 2.63 2.23 21.98
N ILE A 55 3.46 2.08 20.95
CA ILE A 55 3.19 2.58 19.60
C ILE A 55 1.91 1.94 19.05
N LEU A 56 1.76 0.62 19.17
CA LEU A 56 0.58 -0.10 18.68
C LEU A 56 -0.72 0.37 19.38
N TRP A 57 -0.67 0.60 20.69
CA TRP A 57 -1.85 1.04 21.45
C TRP A 57 -2.17 2.52 21.22
N LYS A 58 -1.16 3.39 21.14
CA LYS A 58 -1.33 4.82 20.81
C LYS A 58 -1.86 5.02 19.39
N ALA A 59 -1.48 4.14 18.46
CA ALA A 59 -2.01 4.05 17.11
C ALA A 59 -3.48 3.55 17.05
N ARG A 60 -4.11 3.24 18.19
CA ARG A 60 -5.47 2.68 18.30
C ARG A 60 -5.64 1.33 17.59
N LEU A 61 -4.56 0.56 17.45
CA LEU A 61 -4.60 -0.78 16.85
C LEU A 61 -5.03 -1.87 17.83
N GLY A 62 -5.15 -1.56 19.12
CA GLY A 62 -5.58 -2.49 20.17
C GLY A 62 -6.85 -3.28 19.82
N PRO A 63 -7.98 -2.63 19.48
CA PRO A 63 -9.20 -3.33 19.10
C PRO A 63 -9.03 -4.24 17.87
N PHE A 64 -8.22 -3.85 16.90
CA PHE A 64 -7.94 -4.67 15.72
C PHE A 64 -7.14 -5.93 16.09
N ILE A 65 -6.07 -5.76 16.86
CA ILE A 65 -5.20 -6.85 17.34
C ILE A 65 -5.99 -7.84 18.21
N GLU A 66 -6.88 -7.34 19.07
CA GLU A 66 -7.68 -8.16 19.96
C GLU A 66 -8.81 -8.90 19.23
N ASN A 67 -9.42 -8.30 18.21
CA ASN A 67 -10.53 -8.92 17.47
C ASN A 67 -10.07 -9.98 16.46
N HIS A 68 -8.88 -9.83 15.87
CA HIS A 68 -8.35 -10.79 14.91
C HIS A 68 -7.70 -12.01 15.60
N ARG A 69 -8.13 -13.22 15.23
CA ARG A 69 -7.70 -14.48 15.87
C ARG A 69 -6.17 -14.65 15.91
N GLU A 70 -5.50 -14.42 14.78
CA GLU A 70 -4.04 -14.61 14.71
C GLU A 70 -3.26 -13.58 15.54
N PHE A 71 -3.69 -12.32 15.50
CA PHE A 71 -3.07 -11.26 16.29
C PHE A 71 -3.26 -11.51 17.78
N ARG A 72 -4.45 -11.94 18.20
CA ARG A 72 -4.73 -12.34 19.58
C ARG A 72 -3.82 -13.47 20.05
N GLN A 73 -3.56 -14.46 19.20
CA GLN A 73 -2.65 -15.57 19.53
C GLN A 73 -1.19 -15.10 19.65
N LEU A 74 -0.73 -14.25 18.73
CA LEU A 74 0.62 -13.66 18.78
C LEU A 74 0.77 -12.78 20.01
N LEU A 75 -0.21 -11.93 20.31
CA LEU A 75 -0.23 -11.07 21.48
C LEU A 75 -0.16 -11.90 22.75
N LYS A 76 -1.02 -12.92 22.90
CA LYS A 76 -1.01 -13.80 24.06
C LYS A 76 0.38 -14.45 24.27
N LYS A 77 1.02 -14.93 23.20
CA LYS A 77 2.37 -15.51 23.27
C LYS A 77 3.43 -14.46 23.65
N ALA A 78 3.35 -13.26 23.08
CA ALA A 78 4.26 -12.16 23.35
C ALA A 78 4.15 -11.59 24.77
N SER A 79 2.93 -11.53 25.33
CA SER A 79 2.68 -11.01 26.68
C SER A 79 2.97 -12.01 27.80
N THR A 80 2.87 -13.32 27.52
CA THR A 80 3.03 -14.38 28.54
C THR A 80 4.43 -14.97 28.61
N THR A 81 5.27 -14.75 27.59
CA THR A 81 6.63 -15.28 27.58
C THR A 81 7.51 -14.60 28.62
N ARG A 82 8.35 -15.38 29.30
CA ARG A 82 9.36 -14.88 30.25
C ARG A 82 10.60 -14.30 29.59
N SER A 83 10.74 -14.46 28.27
CA SER A 83 11.87 -13.94 27.50
C SER A 83 11.50 -12.63 26.82
N ALA A 84 12.17 -11.54 27.20
CA ALA A 84 12.03 -10.23 26.56
C ALA A 84 12.31 -10.31 25.05
N LYS A 85 13.32 -11.08 24.63
CA LYS A 85 13.62 -11.32 23.21
C LYS A 85 12.44 -11.91 22.46
N LYS A 86 11.81 -12.97 23.00
CA LYS A 86 10.63 -13.59 22.39
C LYS A 86 9.39 -12.68 22.43
N SER A 87 9.26 -11.87 23.48
CA SER A 87 8.18 -10.89 23.59
C SER A 87 8.31 -9.84 22.49
N ASN A 88 9.50 -9.25 22.36
CA ASN A 88 9.82 -8.27 21.31
C ASN A 88 9.60 -8.85 19.91
N GLN A 89 10.07 -10.08 19.64
CA GLN A 89 9.83 -10.76 18.37
C GLN A 89 8.33 -10.93 18.06
N GLY A 90 7.52 -11.22 19.08
CA GLY A 90 6.07 -11.30 18.94
C GLY A 90 5.45 -9.95 18.54
N PHE A 91 5.86 -8.86 19.20
CA PHE A 91 5.40 -7.51 18.86
C PHE A 91 5.89 -7.03 17.50
N VAL A 92 7.14 -7.33 17.13
CA VAL A 92 7.68 -7.06 15.79
C VAL A 92 6.81 -7.76 14.76
N ARG A 93 6.51 -9.05 14.95
CA ARG A 93 5.67 -9.80 14.01
C ARG A 93 4.27 -9.18 13.86
N ILE A 94 3.64 -8.75 14.95
CA ILE A 94 2.35 -8.04 14.89
C ILE A 94 2.49 -6.76 14.07
N ALA A 95 3.47 -5.91 14.39
CA ALA A 95 3.69 -4.65 13.70
C ALA A 95 4.04 -4.83 12.22
N THR A 96 4.88 -5.81 11.88
CA THR A 96 5.24 -6.17 10.50
C THR A 96 4.01 -6.53 9.69
N THR A 97 3.14 -7.39 10.22
CA THR A 97 1.93 -7.81 9.53
C THR A 97 0.99 -6.62 9.33
N ILE A 98 0.76 -5.80 10.36
CA ILE A 98 -0.10 -4.61 10.25
C ILE A 98 0.47 -3.63 9.22
N LEU A 99 1.76 -3.31 9.28
CA LEU A 99 2.40 -2.42 8.31
C LEU A 99 2.30 -2.95 6.87
N SER A 100 2.45 -4.27 6.68
CA SER A 100 2.28 -4.91 5.37
C SER A 100 0.86 -4.77 4.84
N LEU A 101 -0.15 -4.92 5.71
CA LEU A 101 -1.56 -4.70 5.36
C LEU A 101 -1.81 -3.25 4.96
N GLU A 102 -1.28 -2.29 5.72
CA GLU A 102 -1.43 -0.86 5.42
C GLU A 102 -0.81 -0.52 4.06
N ILE A 103 0.40 -1.00 3.76
CA ILE A 103 1.09 -0.80 2.48
C ILE A 103 0.29 -1.36 1.30
N LEU A 104 -0.26 -2.57 1.46
CA LEU A 104 -1.10 -3.19 0.43
C LEU A 104 -2.41 -2.43 0.23
N ALA A 105 -3.08 -2.04 1.32
CA ALA A 105 -4.35 -1.34 1.25
C ALA A 105 -4.21 0.10 0.71
N SER A 106 -3.05 0.74 0.91
CA SER A 106 -2.76 2.09 0.41
C SER A 106 -2.12 2.09 -0.99
N SER A 107 -1.90 0.93 -1.60
CA SER A 107 -1.17 0.81 -2.88
C SER A 107 0.23 1.45 -2.86
N PHE A 108 0.90 1.48 -1.69
CA PHE A 108 2.19 2.15 -1.57
C PHE A 108 3.24 1.46 -2.44
N ALA A 109 4.07 2.27 -3.12
CA ALA A 109 5.12 1.82 -4.05
C ALA A 109 4.65 0.79 -5.11
N GLY A 110 3.35 0.73 -5.43
CA GLY A 110 2.81 -0.22 -6.41
C GLY A 110 2.64 -1.66 -5.92
N TRP A 111 2.75 -1.92 -4.61
CA TRP A 111 2.63 -3.28 -4.07
C TRP A 111 1.29 -3.96 -4.38
N SER A 112 0.18 -3.22 -4.33
CA SER A 112 -1.13 -3.76 -4.70
C SER A 112 -1.29 -3.96 -6.22
N ALA A 113 -0.52 -3.27 -7.07
CA ALA A 113 -0.54 -3.50 -8.51
C ALA A 113 0.12 -4.84 -8.87
N ILE A 114 1.12 -5.26 -8.09
CA ILE A 114 1.78 -6.57 -8.25
C ILE A 114 0.95 -7.69 -7.60
N TYR A 115 0.33 -7.39 -6.46
CA TYR A 115 -0.48 -8.35 -5.71
C TYR A 115 -1.92 -7.83 -5.54
N PRO A 116 -2.73 -7.78 -6.61
CA PRO A 116 -4.06 -7.17 -6.57
C PRO A 116 -5.01 -7.86 -5.59
N GLU A 117 -5.03 -9.18 -5.57
CA GLU A 117 -5.86 -9.95 -4.64
C GLU A 117 -5.47 -9.72 -3.17
N ALA A 118 -4.16 -9.61 -2.89
CA ALA A 118 -3.66 -9.30 -1.56
C ALA A 118 -4.01 -7.87 -1.15
N GLY A 119 -3.97 -6.92 -2.10
CA GLY A 119 -4.40 -5.53 -1.90
C GLY A 119 -5.89 -5.44 -1.54
N LEU A 120 -6.75 -6.11 -2.29
CA LEU A 120 -8.20 -6.15 -2.03
C LEU A 120 -8.50 -6.79 -0.67
N THR A 121 -7.85 -7.92 -0.36
CA THR A 121 -8.02 -8.62 0.92
C THR A 121 -7.56 -7.75 2.09
N ALA A 122 -6.40 -7.10 1.97
CA ALA A 122 -5.88 -6.18 2.99
C ALA A 122 -6.83 -4.99 3.21
N HIS A 123 -7.35 -4.42 2.13
CA HIS A 123 -8.29 -3.30 2.20
C HIS A 123 -9.61 -3.70 2.88
N ALA A 124 -10.16 -4.87 2.53
CA ALA A 124 -11.37 -5.40 3.16
C ALA A 124 -11.14 -5.70 4.65
N LEU A 125 -10.00 -6.28 5.00
CA LEU A 125 -9.63 -6.59 6.38
C LEU A 125 -9.52 -5.30 7.20
N LEU A 126 -8.74 -4.31 6.74
CA LEU A 126 -8.60 -3.05 7.45
C LEU A 126 -9.93 -2.30 7.55
N LYS A 127 -10.75 -2.25 6.49
CA LYS A 127 -12.07 -1.60 6.55
C LYS A 127 -13.01 -2.23 7.58
N ARG A 128 -12.92 -3.54 7.82
CA ARG A 128 -13.73 -4.26 8.81
C ARG A 128 -13.37 -3.87 10.25
N TYR A 129 -12.10 -3.59 10.52
CA TYR A 129 -11.59 -3.42 11.88
C TYR A 129 -11.13 -1.99 12.22
N ALA A 130 -10.64 -1.24 11.24
CA ALA A 130 -10.26 0.15 11.38
C ALA A 130 -11.47 1.04 11.07
N GLN A 131 -11.96 1.74 12.10
CA GLN A 131 -13.01 2.75 11.98
C GLN A 131 -12.52 4.03 11.27
N SER A 132 -11.28 4.02 10.76
CA SER A 132 -10.57 5.18 10.25
C SER A 132 -9.69 4.78 9.06
N PRO A 133 -9.61 5.61 7.99
CA PRO A 133 -8.71 5.39 6.87
C PRO A 133 -7.23 5.69 7.21
N HIS A 134 -6.94 6.12 8.44
CA HIS A 134 -5.57 6.37 8.89
C HIS A 134 -4.75 5.08 8.89
N MET A 135 -3.52 5.16 8.35
CA MET A 135 -2.54 4.09 8.29
C MET A 135 -1.42 4.39 9.28
N PRO A 136 -1.65 4.18 10.59
CA PRO A 136 -0.80 4.76 11.63
C PRO A 136 0.62 4.19 11.65
N LEU A 137 0.85 2.94 11.24
CA LEU A 137 2.22 2.41 11.18
C LEU A 137 2.97 2.96 9.96
N MET A 138 2.29 3.14 8.83
CA MET A 138 2.86 3.86 7.69
C MET A 138 3.22 5.29 8.06
N GLU A 139 2.32 6.03 8.73
CA GLU A 139 2.60 7.38 9.21
C GLU A 139 3.80 7.39 10.16
N PHE A 140 3.88 6.44 11.09
CA PHE A 140 4.98 6.38 12.06
C PHE A 140 6.33 6.02 11.43
N TYR A 141 6.39 4.97 10.60
CA TYR A 141 7.65 4.43 10.08
C TYR A 141 8.10 5.07 8.76
N LEU A 142 7.18 5.53 7.90
CA LEU A 142 7.51 6.08 6.57
C LEU A 142 7.50 7.60 6.55
N TYR A 143 6.58 8.19 7.29
CA TYR A 143 6.41 9.65 7.36
C TYR A 143 6.59 10.18 8.79
N PRO A 144 7.74 9.94 9.45
CA PRO A 144 7.97 10.48 10.78
C PRO A 144 7.62 11.97 10.82
N PRO A 145 6.91 12.46 11.87
CA PRO A 145 6.41 13.84 11.95
C PRO A 145 7.49 14.94 11.84
N LYS A 146 8.77 14.56 11.87
CA LYS A 146 9.93 15.47 11.85
C LYS A 146 10.78 15.36 10.57
N TYR A 147 10.63 14.31 9.77
CA TYR A 147 11.34 14.10 8.50
C TYR A 147 10.79 12.87 7.76
N VAL A 148 10.66 12.94 6.43
CA VAL A 148 10.36 11.76 5.60
C VAL A 148 11.60 10.88 5.52
N SER A 149 11.51 9.62 5.92
CA SER A 149 12.65 8.71 5.83
C SER A 149 12.80 8.17 4.41
N ALA A 150 13.58 8.88 3.58
CA ALA A 150 13.88 8.43 2.21
C ALA A 150 14.49 7.02 2.18
N ALA A 151 15.26 6.64 3.21
CA ALA A 151 15.81 5.30 3.35
C ALA A 151 14.73 4.24 3.62
N ALA A 152 13.72 4.54 4.45
CA ALA A 152 12.60 3.63 4.69
C ALA A 152 11.74 3.44 3.42
N ILE A 153 11.50 4.54 2.69
CA ILE A 153 10.79 4.50 1.41
C ILE A 153 11.58 3.67 0.38
N ALA A 154 12.90 3.87 0.28
CA ALA A 154 13.76 3.08 -0.61
C ALA A 154 13.81 1.60 -0.21
N ALA A 155 13.83 1.28 1.08
CA ALA A 155 13.84 -0.09 1.58
C ALA A 155 12.54 -0.87 1.24
N LEU A 156 11.42 -0.16 1.18
CA LEU A 156 10.10 -0.72 0.83
C LEU A 156 9.73 -0.57 -0.63
N ALA A 157 10.49 0.22 -1.40
CA ALA A 157 10.35 0.24 -2.84
C ALA A 157 10.60 -1.18 -3.38
N LEU A 158 9.81 -1.55 -4.38
CA LEU A 158 10.11 -2.73 -5.17
C LEU A 158 11.53 -2.58 -5.70
N PRO A 159 12.37 -3.63 -5.68
CA PRO A 159 13.67 -3.49 -6.32
C PRO A 159 13.41 -3.13 -7.78
N LEU A 160 14.22 -2.23 -8.30
CA LEU A 160 14.28 -1.98 -9.72
C LEU A 160 14.98 -3.15 -10.45
N ASN A 161 14.65 -4.40 -10.12
CA ASN A 161 14.83 -5.51 -11.05
C ASN A 161 13.63 -5.53 -11.97
N ARG A 162 13.40 -4.41 -12.64
CA ARG A 162 12.68 -4.41 -13.89
C ARG A 162 13.66 -5.06 -14.87
N PRO A 163 13.45 -6.30 -15.34
CA PRO A 163 14.15 -6.72 -16.53
C PRO A 163 13.85 -5.66 -17.58
N THR A 164 14.90 -5.16 -18.20
CA THR A 164 15.00 -4.18 -19.29
C THR A 164 13.82 -4.21 -20.25
N SER A 165 12.64 -3.77 -19.81
CA SER A 165 11.42 -3.90 -20.60
C SER A 165 10.54 -2.68 -20.50
N GLU A 166 10.84 -1.64 -19.72
CA GLU A 166 10.12 -0.37 -19.95
C GLU A 166 10.51 0.20 -21.31
N ALA A 167 11.81 0.34 -21.56
CA ALA A 167 12.34 0.88 -22.80
C ALA A 167 12.13 -0.08 -23.98
N GLU A 168 11.95 -1.39 -23.74
CA GLU A 168 11.62 -2.36 -24.79
C GLU A 168 10.10 -2.51 -24.99
N LEU A 169 9.26 -2.41 -23.95
CA LEU A 169 7.80 -2.34 -24.10
C LEU A 169 7.39 -1.01 -24.75
N TYR A 170 8.08 0.10 -24.47
CA TYR A 170 7.87 1.37 -25.17
C TYR A 170 8.39 1.34 -26.63
N ARG A 171 9.39 0.50 -26.93
CA ARG A 171 9.86 0.24 -28.32
C ARG A 171 9.04 -0.82 -29.05
N ALA A 172 8.42 -1.76 -28.34
CA ALA A 172 7.60 -2.85 -28.88
C ALA A 172 6.12 -2.45 -29.02
N SER A 173 5.65 -1.54 -28.17
CA SER A 173 4.43 -0.77 -28.43
C SER A 173 4.78 0.13 -29.61
N THR A 174 4.25 -0.16 -30.80
CA THR A 174 4.24 0.80 -31.89
C THR A 174 3.36 1.96 -31.44
N PRO A 175 3.91 3.09 -30.97
CA PRO A 175 3.05 4.23 -30.67
C PRO A 175 2.59 4.69 -32.05
N GLU A 176 1.28 4.87 -32.26
CA GLU A 176 0.82 5.54 -33.46
C GLU A 176 1.49 6.93 -33.48
N LEU A 177 2.52 7.05 -34.32
CA LEU A 177 3.40 8.21 -34.53
C LEU A 177 2.65 9.45 -35.06
N SER A 178 1.31 9.48 -34.96
CA SER A 178 0.47 10.62 -35.33
C SER A 178 0.49 11.68 -34.23
N GLY A 179 0.40 11.28 -32.96
CA GLY A 179 0.35 12.21 -31.82
C GLY A 179 1.69 12.90 -31.55
N GLU A 180 2.79 12.16 -31.66
CA GLU A 180 4.14 12.70 -31.42
C GLU A 180 4.61 13.62 -32.57
N LYS A 181 4.24 13.31 -33.83
CA LYS A 181 4.42 14.24 -34.96
C LYS A 181 3.59 15.51 -34.80
N LEU A 182 2.36 15.41 -34.29
CA LEU A 182 1.53 16.58 -34.00
C LEU A 182 2.13 17.44 -32.89
N ALA A 183 2.66 16.82 -31.83
CA ALA A 183 3.34 17.53 -30.75
C ALA A 183 4.63 18.22 -31.23
N LEU A 184 5.45 17.53 -32.04
CA LEU A 184 6.64 18.15 -32.64
C LEU A 184 6.27 19.28 -33.60
N ASN A 185 5.24 19.10 -34.45
CA ASN A 185 4.76 20.14 -35.35
C ASN A 185 4.20 21.35 -34.61
N TYR A 186 3.54 21.14 -33.46
CA TYR A 186 3.05 22.24 -32.62
C TYR A 186 4.21 23.01 -31.98
N VAL A 187 5.24 22.31 -31.49
CA VAL A 187 6.43 22.92 -30.90
C VAL A 187 7.27 23.68 -31.95
N THR A 188 7.42 23.14 -33.16
CA THR A 188 8.09 23.85 -34.27
C THR A 188 7.25 25.04 -34.76
N ALA A 189 5.93 24.91 -34.85
CA ALA A 189 5.04 26.02 -35.20
C ALA A 189 5.10 27.16 -34.17
N ILE A 190 5.14 26.83 -32.87
CA ILE A 190 5.29 27.84 -31.80
C ILE A 190 6.66 28.53 -31.91
N ARG A 191 7.74 27.80 -32.16
CA ARG A 191 9.07 28.41 -32.35
C ARG A 191 9.11 29.31 -33.59
N GLN A 192 8.55 28.88 -34.72
CA GLN A 192 8.50 29.66 -35.95
C GLN A 192 7.61 30.91 -35.82
N SER A 193 6.50 30.83 -35.07
CA SER A 193 5.67 32.01 -34.77
C SER A 193 6.35 33.03 -33.85
N ARG A 194 7.35 32.59 -33.06
CA ARG A 194 8.11 33.45 -32.17
C ARG A 194 9.29 34.13 -32.87
N ASP A 195 9.81 33.52 -33.94
CA ASP A 195 10.84 34.08 -34.83
C ASP A 195 10.26 34.80 -36.07
N GLY A 196 8.92 34.84 -36.22
CA GLY A 196 8.20 35.32 -37.40
C GLY A 196 7.35 36.58 -37.20
N SER A 197 7.95 37.66 -36.69
CA SER A 197 7.48 39.04 -36.91
C SER A 197 8.71 39.94 -36.75
N LEU A 198 9.28 40.48 -37.83
CA LEU A 198 8.68 41.46 -38.73
C LEU A 198 9.11 41.24 -40.19
N PRO A 199 8.17 41.34 -41.16
CA PRO A 199 8.49 42.03 -42.40
C PRO A 199 7.44 43.08 -42.72
N GLN A 200 7.89 44.24 -43.19
CA GLN A 200 7.29 45.17 -44.18
C GLN A 200 8.03 46.51 -44.05
N THR A 201 8.50 47.20 -45.09
CA THR A 201 8.25 47.13 -46.53
C THR A 201 9.31 47.99 -47.24
N ALA A 202 9.61 47.65 -48.49
CA ALA A 202 10.43 48.45 -49.40
C ALA A 202 9.67 49.67 -49.98
N SER A 203 10.47 50.64 -50.46
CA SER A 203 10.30 51.49 -51.66
C SER A 203 9.76 52.94 -51.60
N ILE A 204 10.62 53.83 -52.15
CA ILE A 204 10.40 55.01 -53.02
C ILE A 204 9.86 56.32 -52.41
N ALA A 205 10.73 57.34 -52.39
CA ALA A 205 10.52 58.65 -53.00
C ALA A 205 11.90 59.26 -53.38
#